data_AF-A0A6P0I5W2-F1
#
_entry.id   AF-A0A6P0I5W2-F1
#
_cell.length_a   1.000
_cell.length_b   1.000
_cell.length_c   1.000
_cell.angle_alpha   90.00
_cell.angle_beta   90.00
_cell.angle_gamma   90.00
#
_symmetry.space_group_name_H-M   'P 1'
#
loop_
_entity.id
_entity.type
_entity.pdbx_description
1 polymer ?
#
loop_
_entity_poly.entity_id
_entity_poly.type
_entity_poly.pdbx_seq_one_letter_code
_entity_poly.pdbx_strand_id
1 'polypeptide(L)'
;MSTIIASWTHKVSFSLLIVISYINPSFAQVKNVEIIEAIPERNEGKVTLRIKAYDQNNKPVRELEKENFNLTVCPPKTKPKTGKCQTLNPIDINWKIPLPEELPPAWVIVLLDFSGSMKQLDSSGEKTKLEGAIAAIRKFNQDLADKGENTKISIVPFGKGGKNCSGNKVTKKELDNFVLAGNRKVEQSLKKLENQLNNLCAATDIYEPLRQAIQFFGNSEDTRFNPRPNSNLSQPRRSIILLSDGYHSI
;
A
#
# COMPACT_ATOMS: atom_id res chain seq x y z
N MET A 1 -43.49 -76.83 -25.35
CA MET A 1 -42.65 -75.76 -25.94
C MET A 1 -42.35 -74.78 -24.83
N SER A 2 -41.10 -74.81 -24.34
CA SER A 2 -40.56 -73.90 -23.32
C SER A 2 -39.47 -73.07 -23.95
N THR A 3 -39.33 -71.84 -23.44
CA THR A 3 -38.23 -70.83 -23.50
C THR A 3 -38.78 -69.46 -23.95
N ILE A 4 -38.36 -68.29 -23.47
CA ILE A 4 -37.43 -67.82 -22.42
C ILE A 4 -37.87 -66.38 -22.07
N ILE A 5 -37.61 -65.93 -20.85
CA ILE A 5 -37.86 -64.58 -20.30
C ILE A 5 -36.67 -63.65 -20.59
N ALA A 6 -36.91 -62.36 -20.87
CA ALA A 6 -36.23 -61.17 -20.30
C ALA A 6 -36.59 -59.91 -21.12
N SER A 7 -37.46 -59.03 -20.60
CA SER A 7 -37.19 -57.82 -19.79
C SER A 7 -36.54 -56.66 -20.56
N TRP A 8 -37.21 -55.49 -20.58
CA TRP A 8 -36.57 -54.21 -20.84
C TRP A 8 -37.35 -53.09 -20.14
N THR A 9 -36.58 -52.24 -19.45
CA THR A 9 -36.97 -51.36 -18.33
C THR A 9 -37.72 -50.10 -18.75
N HIS A 10 -38.59 -49.63 -17.85
CA HIS A 10 -39.32 -48.37 -17.92
C HIS A 10 -38.41 -47.16 -18.18
N LYS A 11 -38.75 -46.34 -19.18
CA LYS A 11 -38.17 -45.00 -19.36
C LYS A 11 -38.82 -44.04 -18.37
N VAL A 12 -38.12 -43.79 -17.27
CA VAL A 12 -38.36 -42.66 -16.37
C VAL A 12 -37.89 -41.38 -17.08
N SER A 13 -38.79 -40.42 -17.27
CA SER A 13 -38.46 -39.09 -17.79
C SER A 13 -37.78 -38.28 -16.69
N PHE A 14 -36.46 -38.10 -16.81
CA PHE A 14 -35.68 -37.24 -15.92
C PHE A 14 -35.80 -35.80 -16.42
N SER A 15 -36.74 -35.04 -15.87
CA SER A 15 -36.82 -33.60 -16.11
C SER A 15 -35.76 -32.90 -15.29
N LEU A 16 -34.67 -32.47 -15.93
CA LEU A 16 -33.67 -31.59 -15.33
C LEU A 16 -34.23 -30.17 -15.30
N LEU A 17 -34.80 -29.76 -14.17
CA LEU A 17 -35.11 -28.36 -13.87
C LEU A 17 -33.78 -27.64 -13.58
N ILE A 18 -33.18 -27.03 -14.59
CA ILE A 18 -32.07 -26.10 -14.40
C ILE A 18 -32.67 -24.80 -13.85
N VAL A 19 -32.68 -24.68 -12.52
CA VAL A 19 -32.80 -23.37 -11.88
C VAL A 19 -31.49 -22.64 -12.14
N ILE A 20 -31.46 -21.83 -13.20
CA ILE A 20 -30.43 -20.82 -13.37
C ILE A 20 -30.70 -19.77 -12.30
N SER A 21 -30.15 -19.99 -11.11
CA SER A 21 -29.95 -18.91 -10.15
C SER A 21 -29.00 -17.92 -10.82
N TYR A 22 -29.58 -16.81 -11.30
CA TYR A 22 -28.80 -15.59 -11.54
C TYR A 22 -28.24 -15.17 -10.19
N ILE A 23 -27.07 -15.72 -9.84
CA ILE A 23 -26.17 -15.05 -8.93
C ILE A 23 -25.78 -13.81 -9.72
N ASN A 24 -26.48 -12.69 -9.52
CA ASN A 24 -25.94 -11.40 -9.88
C ASN A 24 -24.71 -11.25 -8.98
N PRO A 25 -23.46 -11.35 -9.49
CA PRO A 25 -22.37 -10.81 -8.71
C PRO A 25 -22.74 -9.35 -8.49
N SER A 26 -22.89 -8.95 -7.24
CA SER A 26 -22.97 -7.54 -6.91
C SER A 26 -21.67 -6.92 -7.38
N PHE A 27 -21.65 -6.39 -8.60
CA PHE A 27 -20.64 -5.45 -9.05
C PHE A 27 -20.52 -4.40 -7.94
N ALA A 28 -19.33 -4.23 -7.39
CA ALA A 28 -19.10 -3.40 -6.21
C ALA A 28 -19.66 -1.99 -6.47
N GLN A 29 -20.77 -1.65 -5.83
CA GLN A 29 -21.42 -0.37 -6.03
C GLN A 29 -20.59 0.72 -5.34
N VAL A 30 -20.08 1.67 -6.13
CA VAL A 30 -19.30 2.81 -5.61
C VAL A 30 -20.19 3.63 -4.69
N LYS A 31 -19.75 3.80 -3.44
CA LYS A 31 -20.44 4.62 -2.43
C LYS A 31 -19.81 6.00 -2.30
N ASN A 32 -18.49 6.10 -2.43
CA ASN A 32 -17.76 7.34 -2.25
C ASN A 32 -16.67 7.51 -3.32
N VAL A 33 -16.43 8.75 -3.76
CA VAL A 33 -15.34 9.12 -4.65
C VAL A 33 -14.63 10.34 -4.06
N GLU A 34 -13.31 10.24 -3.93
CA GLU A 34 -12.47 11.30 -3.38
C GLU A 34 -11.45 11.78 -4.41
N ILE A 35 -11.28 13.08 -4.54
CA ILE A 35 -10.15 13.69 -5.27
C ILE A 35 -8.96 13.73 -4.30
N ILE A 36 -7.98 12.88 -4.55
CA ILE A 36 -6.78 12.76 -3.70
C ILE A 36 -5.65 13.69 -4.14
N GLU A 37 -5.68 14.14 -5.40
CA GLU A 37 -4.68 15.07 -5.94
C GLU A 37 -5.30 15.88 -7.08
N ALA A 38 -4.94 17.17 -7.15
CA ALA A 38 -5.31 18.06 -8.25
C ALA A 38 -4.07 18.88 -8.64
N ILE A 39 -3.54 18.64 -9.84
CA ILE A 39 -2.32 19.26 -10.36
C ILE A 39 -2.70 20.19 -11.50
N PRO A 40 -2.70 21.53 -11.30
CA PRO A 40 -2.97 22.48 -12.36
C PRO A 40 -1.72 22.73 -13.23
N GLU A 41 -1.87 22.58 -14.55
CA GLU A 41 -0.85 22.96 -15.53
C GLU A 41 -1.08 24.39 -15.99
N ARG A 42 -0.30 25.32 -15.41
CA ARG A 42 -0.53 26.77 -15.52
C ARG A 42 -0.40 27.34 -16.94
N ASN A 43 0.29 26.64 -17.85
CA ASN A 43 0.57 27.14 -19.19
C ASN A 43 -0.41 26.63 -20.26
N GLU A 44 -1.11 25.53 -19.99
CA GLU A 44 -1.96 24.85 -20.99
C GLU A 44 -3.45 24.82 -20.61
N GLY A 45 -3.81 25.35 -19.43
CA GLY A 45 -5.19 25.32 -18.95
C GLY A 45 -5.70 23.93 -18.60
N LYS A 46 -4.79 22.96 -18.40
CA LYS A 46 -5.12 21.58 -18.04
C LYS A 46 -5.06 21.39 -16.52
N VAL A 47 -5.84 20.43 -16.03
CA VAL A 47 -5.78 19.98 -14.63
C VAL A 47 -5.78 18.46 -14.63
N THR A 48 -4.78 17.86 -13.98
CA THR A 48 -4.75 16.43 -13.73
C THR A 48 -5.37 16.14 -12.36
N LEU A 49 -6.45 15.36 -12.33
CA LEU A 49 -7.08 14.90 -11.10
C LEU A 49 -6.73 13.44 -10.86
N ARG A 50 -6.33 13.10 -9.62
CA ARG A 50 -6.29 11.71 -9.16
C ARG A 50 -7.44 11.48 -8.22
N ILE A 51 -8.17 10.40 -8.46
CA ILE A 51 -9.34 10.04 -7.68
C ILE A 51 -9.22 8.63 -7.10
N LYS A 52 -9.91 8.38 -6.00
CA LYS A 52 -10.14 7.04 -5.44
C LYS A 52 -11.62 6.84 -5.23
N ALA A 53 -12.10 5.68 -5.66
CA ALA A 53 -13.48 5.25 -5.45
C ALA A 53 -13.52 4.11 -4.44
N TYR A 54 -14.52 4.13 -3.56
CA TYR A 54 -14.70 3.18 -2.48
C TYR A 54 -16.10 2.57 -2.53
N ASP A 55 -16.20 1.28 -2.25
CA ASP A 55 -17.47 0.57 -2.09
C ASP A 55 -18.11 0.87 -0.72
N GLN A 56 -19.27 0.26 -0.49
CA GLN A 56 -20.01 0.37 0.78
C GLN A 56 -19.24 -0.11 2.03
N ASN A 57 -18.22 -0.95 1.85
CA ASN A 57 -17.35 -1.49 2.89
C ASN A 57 -16.01 -0.76 2.97
N ASN A 58 -15.89 0.42 2.34
CA ASN A 58 -14.67 1.21 2.28
C ASN A 58 -13.50 0.51 1.56
N LYS A 59 -13.78 -0.43 0.66
CA LYS A 59 -12.77 -1.10 -0.18
C LYS A 59 -12.60 -0.33 -1.50
N PRO A 60 -11.36 -0.13 -1.99
CA PRO A 60 -11.12 0.51 -3.27
C PRO A 60 -11.78 -0.26 -4.43
N VAL A 61 -12.55 0.43 -5.25
CA VAL A 61 -13.12 -0.11 -6.50
C VAL A 61 -12.16 0.16 -7.64
N ARG A 62 -11.76 -0.90 -8.37
CA ARG A 62 -10.71 -0.83 -9.41
C ARG A 62 -11.24 -0.92 -10.83
N GLU A 63 -12.44 -1.46 -11.02
CA GLU A 63 -13.04 -1.75 -12.33
C GLU A 63 -13.91 -0.58 -12.82
N LEU A 64 -13.43 0.66 -12.65
CA LEU A 64 -14.16 1.84 -13.10
C LEU A 64 -13.58 2.35 -14.41
N GLU A 65 -14.45 2.42 -15.40
CA GLU A 65 -14.18 2.95 -16.72
C GLU A 65 -14.51 4.45 -16.76
N LYS A 66 -14.04 5.12 -17.81
CA LYS A 66 -14.22 6.56 -18.01
C LYS A 66 -15.71 6.96 -17.96
N GLU A 67 -16.55 6.09 -18.50
CA GLU A 67 -18.00 6.22 -18.62
C GLU A 67 -18.71 6.16 -17.27
N ASN A 68 -18.03 5.70 -16.22
CA ASN A 68 -18.56 5.67 -14.86
C ASN A 68 -18.41 7.00 -14.13
N PHE A 69 -17.78 8.02 -14.74
CA PHE A 69 -17.53 9.32 -14.12
C PHE A 69 -18.13 10.48 -14.90
N ASN A 70 -18.66 11.45 -14.15
CA ASN A 70 -19.03 12.77 -14.65
C ASN A 70 -18.24 13.83 -13.88
N LEU A 71 -17.46 14.64 -14.58
CA LEU A 71 -16.66 15.71 -13.96
C LEU A 71 -17.39 17.05 -14.10
N THR A 72 -17.68 17.69 -12.97
CA THR A 72 -18.35 19.00 -12.92
C THR A 72 -17.43 20.06 -12.33
N VAL A 73 -17.22 21.14 -13.06
CA VAL A 73 -16.45 22.30 -12.61
C VAL A 73 -17.41 23.39 -12.17
N CYS A 74 -17.33 23.79 -10.91
CA CYS A 74 -18.16 24.85 -10.35
C CYS A 74 -17.31 26.08 -10.01
N PRO A 75 -17.89 27.29 -10.13
CA PRO A 75 -17.20 28.49 -9.71
C PRO A 75 -16.97 28.52 -8.18
N PRO A 76 -15.99 29.30 -7.70
CA PRO A 76 -15.71 29.41 -6.28
C PRO A 76 -16.94 29.89 -5.49
N LYS A 77 -17.26 29.21 -4.39
CA LYS A 77 -18.40 29.57 -3.51
C LYS A 77 -18.33 31.01 -2.98
N THR A 78 -17.15 31.61 -2.96
CA THR A 78 -16.90 32.99 -2.51
C THR A 78 -17.28 34.06 -3.53
N LYS A 79 -17.58 33.69 -4.78
CA LYS A 79 -18.02 34.61 -5.84
C LYS A 79 -19.19 34.00 -6.65
N PRO A 80 -20.40 33.89 -6.06
CA PRO A 80 -21.53 33.20 -6.69
C PRO A 80 -22.09 33.89 -7.95
N LYS A 81 -21.61 35.10 -8.30
CA LYS A 81 -22.08 35.86 -9.47
C LYS A 81 -21.36 35.51 -10.78
N THR A 82 -20.34 34.66 -10.76
CA THR A 82 -19.55 34.34 -11.95
C THR A 82 -19.74 32.88 -12.35
N GLY A 83 -20.63 32.64 -13.32
CA GLY A 83 -20.76 31.36 -14.03
C GLY A 83 -21.71 30.33 -13.41
N LYS A 84 -22.19 29.40 -14.23
CA LYS A 84 -22.88 28.17 -13.81
C LYS A 84 -21.84 27.05 -13.70
N CYS A 85 -22.13 26.01 -12.91
CA CYS A 85 -21.34 24.78 -12.98
C CYS A 85 -21.43 24.19 -14.39
N GLN A 86 -20.31 23.68 -14.89
CA GLN A 86 -20.23 23.05 -16.20
C GLN A 86 -19.79 21.60 -16.02
N THR A 87 -20.60 20.66 -16.52
CA THR A 87 -20.18 19.27 -16.67
C THR A 87 -19.33 19.16 -17.92
N LEU A 88 -18.13 18.61 -17.79
CA LEU A 88 -17.23 18.39 -18.92
C LEU A 88 -17.71 17.19 -19.73
N ASN A 89 -17.58 17.28 -21.05
CA ASN A 89 -17.87 16.16 -21.91
C ASN A 89 -16.80 15.08 -21.68
N PRO A 90 -17.17 13.79 -21.52
CA PRO A 90 -16.20 12.72 -21.41
C PRO A 90 -15.13 12.77 -22.52
N ILE A 91 -15.47 13.17 -23.74
CA ILE A 91 -14.50 13.26 -24.85
C ILE A 91 -13.31 14.17 -24.52
N ASP A 92 -13.52 15.22 -23.73
CA ASP A 92 -12.48 16.19 -23.32
C ASP A 92 -11.61 15.68 -22.16
N ILE A 93 -11.93 14.51 -21.60
CA ILE A 93 -11.23 13.89 -20.48
C ILE A 93 -10.28 12.81 -20.99
N ASN A 94 -8.98 13.02 -20.81
CA ASN A 94 -7.99 11.96 -20.98
C ASN A 94 -8.01 11.03 -19.75
N TRP A 95 -8.69 9.89 -19.87
CA TRP A 95 -8.80 8.91 -18.79
C TRP A 95 -7.64 7.93 -18.83
N LYS A 96 -6.98 7.74 -17.68
CA LYS A 96 -5.95 6.74 -17.50
C LYS A 96 -6.23 5.97 -16.22
N ILE A 97 -6.38 4.66 -16.36
CA ILE A 97 -6.27 3.74 -15.22
C ILE A 97 -4.78 3.39 -15.16
N PRO A 98 -4.04 3.82 -14.13
CA PRO A 98 -2.65 3.44 -14.04
C PRO A 98 -2.58 1.93 -13.94
N LEU A 99 -1.99 1.29 -14.96
CA LEU A 99 -1.60 -0.11 -14.87
C LEU A 99 -0.65 -0.26 -13.66
N PRO A 100 -0.53 -1.45 -13.03
CA PRO A 100 0.42 -1.66 -11.94
C PRO A 100 1.85 -1.19 -12.27
N GLU A 101 2.26 -1.32 -13.54
CA GLU A 101 3.53 -0.81 -14.08
C GLU A 101 3.62 0.73 -14.17
N GLU A 102 2.49 1.45 -14.13
CA GLU A 102 2.40 2.92 -14.14
C GLU A 102 2.28 3.54 -12.74
N LEU A 103 2.24 2.74 -11.67
CA LEU A 103 2.22 3.30 -10.32
C LEU A 103 3.53 4.04 -10.06
N PRO A 104 3.46 5.30 -9.55
CA PRO A 104 4.66 6.04 -9.23
C PRO A 104 5.51 5.25 -8.24
N PRO A 105 6.85 5.28 -8.39
CA PRO A 105 7.74 4.52 -7.54
C PRO A 105 7.48 4.86 -6.07
N ALA A 106 7.55 3.86 -5.20
CA ALA A 106 7.35 4.05 -3.78
C ALA A 106 8.67 3.88 -3.03
N TRP A 107 8.89 4.73 -2.04
CA TRP A 107 10.01 4.65 -1.12
C TRP A 107 9.46 4.47 0.29
N VAL A 108 9.78 3.34 0.89
CA VAL A 108 9.26 2.93 2.20
C VAL A 108 10.41 2.82 3.19
N ILE A 109 10.34 3.56 4.29
CA ILE A 109 11.23 3.36 5.43
C ILE A 109 10.44 2.56 6.48
N VAL A 110 10.96 1.40 6.85
CA VAL A 110 10.45 0.61 7.98
C VAL A 110 11.34 0.91 9.18
N LEU A 111 10.81 1.65 10.14
CA LEU A 111 11.43 1.87 11.44
C LEU A 111 11.05 0.69 12.35
N LEU A 112 12.02 -0.12 12.73
CA LEU A 112 11.83 -1.34 13.51
C LEU A 112 12.41 -1.15 14.92
N ASP A 113 11.56 -1.25 15.93
CA ASP A 113 11.98 -1.14 17.33
C ASP A 113 12.92 -2.30 17.69
N PHE A 114 14.08 -1.95 18.23
CA PHE A 114 15.14 -2.85 18.70
C PHE A 114 15.38 -2.67 20.20
N SER A 115 14.34 -2.27 20.93
CA SER A 115 14.32 -2.24 22.38
C SER A 115 14.41 -3.65 22.99
N GLY A 116 14.75 -3.72 24.27
CA GLY A 116 14.81 -4.99 25.00
C GLY A 116 13.45 -5.70 25.10
N SER A 117 12.33 -4.97 25.09
CA SER A 117 10.98 -5.55 25.17
C SER A 117 10.62 -6.39 23.94
N MET A 118 11.21 -6.08 22.79
CA MET A 118 11.02 -6.82 21.54
C MET A 118 11.56 -8.27 21.60
N LYS A 119 12.38 -8.61 22.60
CA LYS A 119 12.79 -10.01 22.89
C LYS A 119 11.69 -10.85 23.54
N GLN A 120 10.70 -10.21 24.14
CA GLN A 120 9.62 -10.92 24.80
C GLN A 120 8.75 -11.62 23.75
N LEU A 121 8.08 -12.68 24.19
CA LEU A 121 7.09 -13.35 23.36
C LEU A 121 5.97 -12.37 22.98
N ASP A 122 5.43 -12.56 21.79
CA ASP A 122 4.22 -11.90 21.35
C ASP A 122 2.99 -12.50 22.07
N SER A 123 1.80 -11.99 21.75
CA SER A 123 0.56 -12.44 22.38
C SER A 123 0.20 -13.90 22.09
N SER A 124 0.79 -14.52 21.06
CA SER A 124 0.59 -15.94 20.77
C SER A 124 1.41 -16.84 21.68
N GLY A 125 2.51 -16.32 22.25
CA GLY A 125 3.44 -17.09 23.08
C GLY A 125 4.39 -17.99 22.28
N GLU A 126 4.30 -18.01 20.94
CA GLU A 126 5.11 -18.91 20.10
C GLU A 126 6.40 -18.26 19.59
N LYS A 127 6.40 -16.94 19.40
CA LYS A 127 7.51 -16.19 18.81
C LYS A 127 7.78 -14.92 19.61
N THR A 128 9.00 -14.42 19.53
CA THR A 128 9.32 -13.08 20.04
C THR A 128 8.65 -12.01 19.19
N LYS A 129 8.40 -10.85 19.77
CA LYS A 129 7.81 -9.69 19.06
C LYS A 129 8.70 -9.25 17.89
N LEU A 130 10.03 -9.33 18.03
CA LEU A 130 10.96 -9.07 16.93
C LEU A 130 10.78 -10.06 15.78
N GLU A 131 10.69 -11.36 16.08
CA GLU A 131 10.47 -12.39 15.05
C GLU A 131 9.13 -12.18 14.33
N GLY A 132 8.07 -11.83 15.08
CA GLY A 132 6.77 -11.48 14.51
C GLY A 132 6.85 -10.26 13.58
N ALA A 133 7.52 -9.19 14.02
CA ALA A 133 7.73 -7.98 13.21
C ALA A 133 8.53 -8.29 11.94
N ILE A 134 9.61 -9.06 12.04
CA ILE A 134 10.42 -9.46 10.88
C ILE A 134 9.61 -10.34 9.92
N ALA A 135 8.80 -11.27 10.42
CA ALA A 135 7.90 -12.07 9.60
C ALA A 135 6.89 -11.19 8.83
N ALA A 136 6.34 -10.15 9.48
CA ALA A 136 5.46 -9.18 8.83
C ALA A 136 6.18 -8.39 7.74
N ILE A 137 7.41 -7.91 7.98
CA ILE A 137 8.22 -7.21 6.98
C ILE A 137 8.53 -8.14 5.80
N ARG A 138 8.86 -9.41 6.07
CA ARG A 138 9.12 -10.43 5.05
C ARG A 138 7.90 -10.64 4.16
N LYS A 139 6.72 -10.81 4.75
CA LYS A 139 5.46 -10.95 4.01
C LYS A 139 5.12 -9.70 3.20
N PHE A 140 5.29 -8.52 3.80
CA PHE A 140 5.11 -7.24 3.11
C PHE A 140 6.04 -7.10 1.88
N ASN A 141 7.31 -7.47 2.01
CA ASN A 141 8.26 -7.47 0.90
C ASN A 141 7.86 -8.44 -0.23
N GLN A 142 7.35 -9.62 0.11
CA GLN A 142 6.84 -10.60 -0.87
C GLN A 142 5.60 -10.05 -1.59
N ASP A 143 4.63 -9.51 -0.85
CA ASP A 143 3.40 -8.96 -1.42
C ASP A 143 3.66 -7.78 -2.37
N LEU A 144 4.70 -6.99 -2.09
CA LEU A 144 5.14 -5.91 -2.98
C LEU A 144 5.81 -6.46 -4.26
N ALA A 145 6.61 -7.52 -4.14
CA ALA A 145 7.25 -8.17 -5.28
C ALA A 145 6.22 -8.82 -6.22
N ASP A 146 5.23 -9.52 -5.65
CA ASP A 146 4.17 -10.22 -6.40
C ASP A 146 3.29 -9.26 -7.19
N LYS A 147 3.10 -8.03 -6.67
CA LYS A 147 2.34 -6.98 -7.36
C LYS A 147 3.13 -6.28 -8.47
N GLY A 148 4.43 -6.55 -8.60
CA GLY A 148 5.30 -5.87 -9.56
C GLY A 148 5.47 -4.37 -9.29
N GLU A 149 5.22 -3.90 -8.06
CA GLU A 149 5.35 -2.47 -7.74
C GLU A 149 6.84 -2.06 -7.74
N ASN A 150 7.16 -0.91 -8.34
CA ASN A 150 8.49 -0.31 -8.24
C ASN A 150 8.70 0.34 -6.87
N THR A 151 8.72 -0.49 -5.83
CA THR A 151 8.82 -0.09 -4.43
C THR A 151 10.20 -0.42 -3.90
N LYS A 152 10.85 0.58 -3.31
CA LYS A 152 12.11 0.43 -2.60
C LYS A 152 11.88 0.53 -1.10
N ILE A 153 12.48 -0.38 -0.34
CA ILE A 153 12.32 -0.50 1.10
C ILE A 153 13.69 -0.29 1.76
N SER A 154 13.73 0.53 2.80
CA SER A 154 14.84 0.61 3.75
C SER A 154 14.35 0.13 5.11
N ILE A 155 15.04 -0.82 5.73
CA ILE A 155 14.68 -1.37 7.05
C ILE A 155 15.71 -0.85 8.05
N VAL A 156 15.24 -0.09 9.02
CA VAL A 156 16.07 0.70 9.92
C VAL A 156 15.75 0.32 11.36
N PRO A 157 16.61 -0.49 12.02
CA PRO A 157 16.45 -0.76 13.44
C PRO A 157 16.68 0.53 14.24
N PHE A 158 15.90 0.75 15.29
CA PHE A 158 16.11 1.88 16.19
C PHE A 158 16.02 1.45 17.65
N GLY A 159 16.75 2.13 18.52
CA GLY A 159 16.67 1.93 19.95
C GLY A 159 17.75 2.74 20.65
N LYS A 160 17.40 3.41 21.74
CA LYS A 160 18.35 4.26 22.45
C LYS A 160 19.15 3.43 23.44
N GLY A 161 20.46 3.41 23.19
CA GLY A 161 21.43 2.76 24.05
C GLY A 161 21.66 3.48 25.37
N GLY A 162 22.43 2.85 26.24
CA GLY A 162 22.90 3.38 27.52
C GLY A 162 24.33 2.95 27.78
N LYS A 163 24.79 3.00 29.04
CA LYS A 163 26.19 2.68 29.38
C LYS A 163 26.66 1.29 28.92
N ASN A 164 25.78 0.30 28.98
CA ASN A 164 26.09 -1.11 28.66
C ASN A 164 25.36 -1.61 27.42
N CYS A 165 24.78 -0.71 26.62
CA CYS A 165 24.03 -1.07 25.43
C CYS A 165 24.29 -0.04 24.34
N SER A 166 24.83 -0.45 23.19
CA SER A 166 25.13 0.48 22.08
C SER A 166 23.88 1.13 21.50
N GLY A 167 22.73 0.46 21.61
CA GLY A 167 21.51 0.83 20.89
C GLY A 167 21.67 0.74 19.38
N ASN A 168 20.68 1.29 18.68
CA ASN A 168 20.64 1.43 17.23
C ASN A 168 20.24 2.88 16.92
N LYS A 169 21.24 3.71 16.65
CA LYS A 169 21.03 5.12 16.33
C LYS A 169 20.64 5.22 14.86
N VAL A 170 19.53 5.86 14.57
CA VAL A 170 19.14 6.18 13.19
C VAL A 170 20.05 7.26 12.63
N THR A 171 20.52 7.05 11.41
CA THR A 171 21.36 7.98 10.64
C THR A 171 20.86 8.12 9.22
N LYS A 172 21.26 9.20 8.52
CA LYS A 172 20.98 9.37 7.08
C LYS A 172 21.42 8.16 6.25
N LYS A 173 22.56 7.54 6.59
CA LYS A 173 23.09 6.38 5.88
C LYS A 173 22.18 5.15 6.00
N GLU A 174 21.61 4.91 7.17
CA GLU A 174 20.68 3.79 7.37
C GLU A 174 19.34 4.08 6.69
N LEU A 175 18.82 5.30 6.83
CA LEU A 175 17.60 5.72 6.14
C LEU A 175 17.72 5.58 4.61
N ASP A 176 18.89 5.87 4.05
CA ASP A 176 19.15 5.82 2.60
C ASP A 176 19.50 4.42 2.06
N ASN A 177 19.53 3.38 2.89
CA ASN A 177 19.87 2.03 2.48
C ASN A 177 18.71 1.30 1.78
N PHE A 178 18.19 1.91 0.72
CA PHE A 178 17.05 1.40 -0.03
C PHE A 178 17.40 0.23 -0.94
N VAL A 179 16.54 -0.78 -0.90
CA VAL A 179 16.61 -1.96 -1.76
C VAL A 179 15.26 -2.17 -2.44
N LEU A 180 15.25 -2.54 -3.72
CA LEU A 180 14.01 -2.91 -4.41
C LEU A 180 13.31 -4.08 -3.69
N ALA A 181 12.00 -4.00 -3.52
CA ALA A 181 11.20 -5.09 -2.98
C ALA A 181 11.40 -6.38 -3.79
N GLY A 182 11.37 -7.53 -3.13
CA GLY A 182 11.68 -8.83 -3.74
C GLY A 182 13.16 -9.12 -3.98
N ASN A 183 14.05 -8.13 -3.82
CA ASN A 183 15.49 -8.34 -3.94
C ASN A 183 16.02 -9.20 -2.78
N ARG A 184 16.91 -10.15 -3.07
CA ARG A 184 17.56 -11.03 -2.08
C ARG A 184 18.26 -10.28 -0.95
N LYS A 185 18.74 -9.05 -1.18
CA LYS A 185 19.37 -8.20 -0.15
C LYS A 185 18.42 -7.83 0.99
N VAL A 186 17.10 -7.76 0.73
CA VAL A 186 16.10 -7.53 1.78
C VAL A 186 16.10 -8.71 2.75
N GLU A 187 16.02 -9.94 2.23
CA GLU A 187 16.04 -11.16 3.06
C GLU A 187 17.37 -11.32 3.82
N GLN A 188 18.50 -10.97 3.21
CA GLN A 188 19.80 -10.95 3.90
C GLN A 188 19.82 -9.96 5.06
N SER A 189 19.22 -8.79 4.88
CA SER A 189 19.11 -7.77 5.94
C SER A 189 18.21 -8.26 7.07
N LEU A 190 17.06 -8.86 6.75
CA LEU A 190 16.14 -9.43 7.75
C LEU A 190 16.81 -10.55 8.56
N LYS A 191 17.52 -11.49 7.91
CA LYS A 191 18.28 -12.53 8.63
C LYS A 191 19.35 -11.95 9.55
N LYS A 192 20.03 -10.88 9.13
CA LYS A 192 21.01 -10.20 9.98
C LYS A 192 20.35 -9.60 11.22
N LEU A 193 19.16 -9.01 11.06
CA LEU A 193 18.36 -8.46 12.15
C LEU A 193 17.84 -9.55 13.10
N GLU A 194 17.36 -10.68 12.58
CA GLU A 194 16.96 -11.86 13.39
C GLU A 194 18.13 -12.36 14.25
N ASN A 195 19.33 -12.46 13.68
CA ASN A 195 20.53 -12.91 14.39
C ASN A 195 20.97 -11.95 15.52
N GLN A 196 20.43 -10.74 15.58
CA GLN A 196 20.70 -9.79 16.65
C GLN A 196 19.73 -9.91 17.83
N LEU A 197 18.72 -10.79 17.77
CA LEU A 197 17.69 -10.96 18.80
C LEU A 197 18.27 -10.97 20.23
N ASN A 198 19.31 -11.77 20.48
CA ASN A 198 19.91 -11.91 21.80
C ASN A 198 20.65 -10.65 22.30
N ASN A 199 20.95 -9.71 21.41
CA ASN A 199 21.68 -8.48 21.70
C ASN A 199 20.77 -7.26 21.94
N LEU A 200 19.45 -7.40 21.80
CA LEU A 200 18.51 -6.31 22.07
C LEU A 200 18.55 -5.90 23.55
N CYS A 201 18.94 -4.67 23.83
CA CYS A 201 19.10 -4.13 25.18
C CYS A 201 18.68 -2.66 25.30
N ALA A 202 18.24 -2.07 24.20
CA ALA A 202 17.96 -0.65 24.12
C ALA A 202 16.61 -0.30 24.77
N ALA A 203 16.39 0.98 25.04
CA ALA A 203 15.06 1.50 25.36
C ALA A 203 14.40 2.10 24.11
N THR A 204 13.07 2.18 24.12
CA THR A 204 12.27 2.64 22.98
C THR A 204 12.28 4.17 22.87
N ASP A 205 12.93 4.69 21.83
CA ASP A 205 12.86 6.10 21.40
C ASP A 205 12.14 6.18 20.06
N ILE A 206 10.88 6.64 20.05
CA ILE A 206 10.07 6.71 18.82
C ILE A 206 10.24 8.05 18.12
N TYR A 207 10.34 9.14 18.88
CA TYR A 207 10.31 10.48 18.32
C TYR A 207 11.57 10.79 17.52
N GLU A 208 12.75 10.40 18.01
CA GLU A 208 13.98 10.70 17.27
C GLU A 208 14.03 9.98 15.91
N PRO A 209 13.85 8.65 15.82
CA PRO A 209 13.81 7.91 14.55
C PRO A 209 12.76 8.43 13.58
N LEU A 210 11.55 8.68 14.07
CA LEU A 210 10.45 9.17 13.24
C LEU A 210 10.75 10.57 12.71
N ARG A 211 11.22 11.48 13.57
CA ARG A 211 11.63 12.84 13.16
C ARG A 211 12.73 12.78 12.09
N GLN A 212 13.74 11.94 12.29
CA GLN A 212 14.82 11.80 11.31
C GLN A 212 14.32 11.25 9.96
N ALA A 213 13.43 10.25 9.96
CA ALA A 213 12.84 9.71 8.74
C ALA A 213 11.97 10.74 8.00
N ILE A 214 11.18 11.53 8.73
CA ILE A 214 10.39 12.64 8.15
C ILE A 214 11.31 13.70 7.53
N GLN A 215 12.35 14.12 8.25
CA GLN A 215 13.33 15.09 7.74
C GLN A 215 14.06 14.56 6.50
N PHE A 216 14.41 13.28 6.50
CA PHE A 216 15.06 12.62 5.36
C PHE A 216 14.17 12.66 4.11
N PHE A 217 12.90 12.28 4.22
CA PHE A 217 11.95 12.35 3.09
C PHE A 217 11.52 13.77 2.71
N GLY A 218 11.59 14.71 3.66
CA GLY A 218 11.27 16.12 3.49
C GLY A 218 12.41 16.94 2.88
N ASN A 219 13.59 16.36 2.63
CA ASN A 219 14.71 17.06 2.02
C ASN A 219 14.39 17.47 0.57
N SER A 220 14.11 18.76 0.34
CA SER A 220 13.76 19.31 -0.97
C SER A 220 14.82 19.09 -2.04
N GLU A 221 16.10 19.02 -1.62
CA GLU A 221 17.23 18.85 -2.53
C GLU A 221 17.38 17.43 -3.05
N ASP A 222 16.71 16.45 -2.45
CA ASP A 222 16.75 15.07 -2.94
C ASP A 222 15.82 14.89 -4.13
N THR A 223 16.40 14.94 -5.34
CA THR A 223 15.65 14.85 -6.60
C THR A 223 14.98 13.50 -6.81
N ARG A 224 15.35 12.46 -6.04
CA ARG A 224 14.67 11.15 -6.06
C ARG A 224 13.29 11.26 -5.45
N PHE A 225 13.14 12.11 -4.44
CA PHE A 225 11.89 12.34 -3.69
C PHE A 225 11.14 13.56 -4.19
N ASN A 226 11.82 14.54 -4.78
CA ASN A 226 11.23 15.78 -5.30
C ASN A 226 11.73 16.01 -6.74
N PRO A 227 11.16 15.31 -7.73
CA PRO A 227 11.48 15.53 -9.13
C PRO A 227 11.22 16.98 -9.53
N ARG A 228 12.02 17.51 -10.47
CA ARG A 228 11.85 18.88 -10.94
C ARG A 228 10.51 19.04 -11.68
N PRO A 229 9.88 20.23 -11.64
CA PRO A 229 8.59 20.48 -12.30
C PRO A 229 8.54 20.11 -13.80
N ASN A 230 9.69 20.16 -14.48
CA ASN A 230 9.80 19.85 -15.91
C ASN A 230 10.35 18.45 -16.19
N SER A 231 10.42 17.58 -15.19
CA SER A 231 10.84 16.19 -15.38
C SER A 231 9.66 15.31 -15.76
N ASN A 232 9.87 14.34 -16.65
CA ASN A 232 8.87 13.32 -16.99
C ASN A 232 8.67 12.27 -15.88
N LEU A 233 9.22 12.53 -14.68
CA LEU A 233 9.20 11.60 -13.56
C LEU A 233 8.02 11.91 -12.65
N SER A 234 7.17 10.91 -12.42
CA SER A 234 6.10 11.02 -11.44
C SER A 234 6.66 11.22 -10.03
N GLN A 235 6.01 12.11 -9.26
CA GLN A 235 6.27 12.28 -7.84
C GLN A 235 6.13 10.92 -7.12
N PRO A 236 7.18 10.43 -6.44
CA PRO A 236 7.11 9.13 -5.78
C PRO A 236 6.21 9.15 -4.56
N ARG A 237 5.67 7.99 -4.22
CA ARG A 237 5.00 7.74 -2.94
C ARG A 237 6.08 7.62 -1.86
N ARG A 238 5.91 8.30 -0.72
CA ARG A 238 6.82 8.25 0.43
C ARG A 238 6.06 7.74 1.63
N SER A 239 6.53 6.66 2.25
CA SER A 239 5.84 6.03 3.38
C SER A 239 6.82 5.70 4.49
N ILE A 240 6.42 5.95 5.73
CA ILE A 240 7.14 5.49 6.91
C ILE A 240 6.22 4.48 7.62
N ILE A 241 6.72 3.28 7.86
CA ILE A 241 6.06 2.25 8.65
C ILE A 241 6.83 2.16 9.96
N LEU A 242 6.16 2.38 11.08
CA LEU A 242 6.72 2.24 12.42
C LEU A 242 6.21 0.93 13.03
N LEU A 243 7.14 0.05 13.42
CA LEU A 243 6.85 -1.20 14.12
C LEU A 243 7.49 -1.13 15.50
N SER A 244 6.68 -1.03 16.55
CA SER A 244 7.12 -0.96 17.95
C SER A 244 6.11 -1.66 18.86
N ASP A 245 6.59 -2.24 19.96
CA ASP A 245 5.79 -2.90 20.99
C ASP A 245 5.61 -2.07 22.27
N GLY A 246 6.17 -0.86 22.31
CA GLY A 246 6.25 -0.05 23.50
C GLY A 246 5.85 1.40 23.25
N TYR A 247 5.52 2.09 24.34
CA TYR A 247 5.42 3.54 24.32
C TYR A 247 6.81 4.16 24.29
N HIS A 248 6.89 5.41 23.86
CA HIS A 248 8.09 6.21 24.07
C HIS A 248 8.40 6.27 25.57
N SER A 249 9.64 5.96 25.95
CA SER A 249 10.03 5.73 27.35
C SER A 249 11.22 6.57 27.80
N ILE A 250 11.63 7.56 27.02
CA ILE A 250 12.89 8.31 27.19
C ILE A 250 12.67 9.79 26.92
#